data_AF-A0A958BUU3-F1
#
_entry.id   AF-A0A958BUU3-F1
#
_cell.length_a   1.000
_cell.length_b   1.000
_cell.length_c   1.000
_cell.angle_alpha   90.00
_cell.angle_beta   90.00
_cell.angle_gamma   90.00
#
_symmetry.space_group_name_H-M   'P 1'
#
loop_
_entity.id
_entity.type
_entity.pdbx_description
1 polymer ?
#
loop_
_entity_poly.entity_id
_entity_poly.type
_entity_poly.pdbx_seq_one_letter_code
_entity_poly.pdbx_strand_id
1 'polypeptide(L)'
;DSDTPDPTPDPVETPTTEPTVSPTVEPSPGAIKLIIEAADSMDNGETKPVSVIAKNVNPDGIYGAQFELNFDPALLTANNLQVHSDLSYVLRANADNTTGKISVVASRQGQIPGLTGEVTLLTFDVTAADTEGKAALTFANEKLSDPNAARLKVTTQNKMITIEGNSPEPTSEPTTEPTPNPTDEPSPTPTDTATPEPTTEPTAEPTPIGTTEPTPEPTGEPGTAMVFGQVILAGRTGDNWSGASLVVEEMAQTTAQALPNAVTDEDGSFTLVNVPAKSNLSITADAPGYLAAVCTNPTIITPETELTALSLLSGDVTSDKMIDIADAAAVGLEFGQSGSGLSADINLDQIIDIFDLVLVSLNFGVEGPQVWACQ
;
A
#
# COMPACT_ATOMS: atom_id res chain seq x y z
N ASP A 1 -83.02 -22.74 -17.38
CA ASP A 1 -82.77 -22.35 -15.98
C ASP A 1 -82.14 -23.55 -15.27
N SER A 2 -81.05 -23.40 -14.52
CA SER A 2 -80.31 -22.18 -14.15
C SER A 2 -78.81 -22.33 -14.41
N ASP A 3 -78.15 -21.22 -14.71
CA ASP A 3 -76.73 -21.16 -15.09
C ASP A 3 -75.76 -21.68 -14.02
N THR A 4 -74.70 -22.35 -14.48
CA THR A 4 -73.44 -22.49 -13.73
C THR A 4 -72.60 -21.24 -13.96
N PRO A 5 -72.17 -20.51 -12.91
CA PRO A 5 -71.31 -19.34 -13.09
C PRO A 5 -69.90 -19.72 -13.57
N ASP A 6 -69.36 -18.89 -14.45
CA ASP A 6 -68.01 -18.96 -15.00
C ASP A 6 -66.96 -18.61 -13.91
N PRO A 7 -65.82 -19.33 -13.79
CA PRO A 7 -64.79 -18.99 -12.81
C PRO A 7 -64.10 -17.66 -13.16
N THR A 8 -64.24 -16.68 -12.27
CA THR A 8 -63.49 -15.41 -12.33
C THR A 8 -61.98 -15.69 -12.33
N PRO A 9 -61.17 -15.09 -13.23
CA PRO A 9 -59.72 -15.21 -13.16
C PRO A 9 -59.15 -14.46 -11.96
N ASP A 10 -58.14 -15.04 -11.30
CA ASP A 10 -57.42 -14.40 -10.21
C ASP A 10 -56.71 -13.10 -10.66
N PRO A 11 -56.59 -12.09 -9.78
CA PRO A 11 -55.90 -10.86 -10.10
C PRO A 11 -54.40 -11.11 -10.28
N VAL A 12 -53.86 -10.75 -11.45
CA VAL A 12 -52.42 -10.75 -11.69
C VAL A 12 -51.78 -9.63 -10.88
N GLU A 13 -51.02 -9.99 -9.84
CA GLU A 13 -50.22 -9.02 -9.09
C GLU A 13 -49.15 -8.42 -10.02
N THR A 14 -49.22 -7.10 -10.20
CA THR A 14 -48.19 -6.36 -10.93
C THR A 14 -46.96 -6.26 -10.02
N PRO A 15 -45.75 -6.68 -10.45
CA PRO A 15 -44.57 -6.58 -9.62
C PRO A 15 -44.30 -5.11 -9.33
N THR A 16 -44.44 -4.72 -8.06
CA THR A 16 -44.12 -3.36 -7.62
C THR A 16 -42.60 -3.26 -7.58
N THR A 17 -42.02 -2.42 -8.45
CA THR A 17 -40.59 -2.14 -8.44
C THR A 17 -40.23 -1.36 -7.18
N GLU A 18 -39.71 -2.07 -6.18
CA GLU A 18 -39.12 -1.47 -5.00
C GLU A 18 -38.01 -0.49 -5.45
N PRO A 19 -37.99 0.76 -4.95
CA PRO A 19 -37.06 1.75 -5.45
C PRO A 19 -35.63 1.34 -5.10
N THR A 20 -34.88 0.92 -6.10
CA THR A 20 -33.46 0.56 -5.94
C THR A 20 -32.72 1.76 -5.37
N VAL A 21 -32.36 1.67 -4.09
CA VAL A 21 -31.46 2.64 -3.46
C VAL A 21 -30.17 2.64 -4.27
N SER A 22 -29.82 3.79 -4.85
CA SER A 22 -28.52 3.93 -5.48
C SER A 22 -27.46 3.61 -4.42
N PRO A 23 -26.37 2.89 -4.77
CA PRO A 23 -25.29 2.66 -3.82
C PRO A 23 -24.84 4.02 -3.30
N THR A 24 -24.92 4.19 -1.98
CA THR A 24 -24.37 5.39 -1.35
C THR A 24 -22.88 5.36 -1.63
N VAL A 25 -22.38 6.33 -2.41
CA VAL A 25 -20.96 6.43 -2.70
C VAL A 25 -20.27 6.62 -1.36
N GLU A 26 -19.62 5.56 -0.89
CA GLU A 26 -18.84 5.60 0.34
C GLU A 26 -17.79 6.71 0.18
N PRO A 27 -17.68 7.65 1.12
CA PRO A 27 -16.85 8.82 0.93
C PRO A 27 -15.39 8.38 0.82
N SER A 28 -14.84 8.46 -0.40
CA SER A 28 -13.46 8.10 -0.72
C SER A 28 -12.53 8.62 0.38
N PRO A 29 -11.80 7.73 1.10
CA PRO A 29 -11.07 8.12 2.30
C PRO A 29 -10.19 9.34 2.07
N GLY A 30 -10.48 10.39 2.84
CA GLY A 30 -9.76 11.66 2.73
C GLY A 30 -8.26 11.42 2.97
N ALA A 31 -7.42 11.99 2.12
CA ALA A 31 -5.98 11.78 2.19
C ALA A 31 -5.45 12.08 3.61
N ILE A 32 -4.61 11.20 4.13
CA ILE A 32 -3.98 11.33 5.43
C ILE A 32 -3.20 12.63 5.45
N LYS A 33 -3.38 13.45 6.48
CA LYS A 33 -2.72 14.74 6.57
C LYS A 33 -1.56 14.67 7.56
N LEU A 34 -0.34 14.65 7.02
CA LEU A 34 0.90 14.80 7.77
C LEU A 34 1.11 16.28 8.12
N ILE A 35 1.30 16.58 9.40
CA ILE A 35 1.42 17.95 9.93
C ILE A 35 2.67 18.03 10.82
N ILE A 36 3.46 19.09 10.65
CA ILE A 36 4.52 19.45 11.61
C ILE A 36 3.92 20.42 12.63
N GLU A 37 3.75 19.97 13.87
CA GLU A 37 3.27 20.79 14.99
C GLU A 37 4.47 21.26 15.84
N ALA A 38 4.64 22.57 15.93
CA ALA A 38 5.69 23.25 16.69
C ALA A 38 5.22 24.67 17.08
N ALA A 39 5.97 25.36 17.93
CA ALA A 39 5.74 26.79 18.20
C ALA A 39 5.86 27.65 16.93
N ASP A 40 5.16 28.79 16.88
CA ASP A 40 5.27 29.76 15.79
C ASP A 40 6.54 30.62 15.88
N SER A 41 7.09 30.79 17.08
CA SER A 41 8.38 31.44 17.31
C SER A 41 9.19 30.86 18.47
N MET A 42 10.48 31.17 18.48
CA MET A 42 11.49 30.77 19.47
C MET A 42 12.49 31.89 19.70
N ASP A 43 12.97 32.04 20.93
CA ASP A 43 14.12 32.90 21.23
C ASP A 43 15.43 32.25 20.74
N ASN A 44 16.46 33.05 20.43
CA ASN A 44 17.83 32.57 20.22
C ASN A 44 18.27 31.59 21.34
N GLY A 45 18.81 30.43 20.96
CA GLY A 45 19.29 29.40 21.90
C GLY A 45 18.19 28.62 22.63
N GLU A 46 16.92 28.97 22.46
CA GLU A 46 15.81 28.22 23.04
C GLU A 46 15.70 26.82 22.41
N THR A 47 15.19 25.85 23.17
CA THR A 47 14.88 24.50 22.68
C THR A 47 13.41 24.20 22.92
N LYS A 48 12.68 23.78 21.87
CA LYS A 48 11.26 23.45 21.93
C LYS A 48 10.97 22.10 21.24
N PRO A 49 9.97 21.33 21.71
CA PRO A 49 9.55 20.10 21.07
C PRO A 49 8.78 20.35 19.76
N VAL A 50 8.87 19.38 18.86
CA VAL A 50 8.19 19.30 17.57
C VAL A 50 7.59 17.91 17.40
N SER A 51 6.38 17.84 16.86
CA SER A 51 5.67 16.58 16.58
C SER A 51 5.33 16.45 15.08
N VAL A 52 5.53 15.28 14.51
CA VAL A 52 4.99 14.88 13.21
C VAL A 52 3.71 14.09 13.44
N ILE A 53 2.57 14.64 13.07
CA ILE A 53 1.25 14.07 13.34
C ILE A 53 0.55 13.72 12.03
N ALA A 54 0.12 12.46 11.89
CA ALA A 54 -0.80 12.01 10.87
C ALA A 54 -2.25 12.14 11.39
N LYS A 55 -3.05 12.99 10.75
CA LYS A 55 -4.48 13.16 11.02
C LYS A 55 -5.31 12.56 9.88
N ASN A 56 -6.57 12.22 10.16
CA ASN A 56 -7.50 11.54 9.24
C ASN A 56 -7.01 10.15 8.80
N VAL A 57 -6.36 9.38 9.68
CA VAL A 57 -5.91 8.03 9.32
C VAL A 57 -7.12 7.10 9.13
N ASN A 58 -7.17 6.47 7.96
CA ASN A 58 -8.19 5.55 7.48
C ASN A 58 -8.28 4.24 8.31
N PRO A 59 -9.35 3.43 8.15
CA PRO A 59 -9.52 2.18 8.88
C PRO A 59 -8.39 1.16 8.68
N ASP A 60 -7.76 1.17 7.51
CA ASP A 60 -6.65 0.27 7.15
C ASP A 60 -5.41 0.55 8.03
N GLY A 61 -5.18 1.82 8.36
CA GLY A 61 -4.21 2.28 9.35
C GLY A 61 -2.76 2.32 8.86
N ILE A 62 -1.94 3.14 9.51
CA ILE A 62 -0.50 3.25 9.21
C ILE A 62 0.23 2.05 9.80
N TYR A 63 0.81 1.23 8.93
CA TYR A 63 1.70 0.12 9.29
C TYR A 63 3.17 0.43 9.00
N GLY A 64 3.46 1.14 7.91
CA GLY A 64 4.80 1.61 7.57
C GLY A 64 4.85 3.13 7.41
N ALA A 65 5.95 3.75 7.82
CA ALA A 65 6.18 5.19 7.66
C ALA A 65 7.63 5.49 7.23
N GLN A 66 7.76 6.15 6.08
CA GLN A 66 9.00 6.76 5.60
C GLN A 66 8.73 8.24 5.31
N PHE A 67 9.61 9.13 5.77
CA PHE A 67 9.62 10.54 5.39
C PHE A 67 10.96 11.19 5.75
N GLU A 68 11.25 12.32 5.12
CA GLU A 68 12.34 13.20 5.49
C GLU A 68 11.81 14.58 5.87
N LEU A 69 12.46 15.26 6.81
CA LEU A 69 12.21 16.67 7.13
C LEU A 69 13.47 17.49 6.84
N ASN A 70 13.37 18.49 5.96
CA ASN A 70 14.45 19.42 5.67
C ASN A 70 14.26 20.73 6.47
N PHE A 71 15.36 21.24 7.01
CA PHE A 71 15.49 22.50 7.75
C PHE A 71 16.78 23.23 7.36
N ASP A 72 16.91 24.49 7.76
CA ASP A 72 18.16 25.24 7.62
C ASP A 72 19.09 24.95 8.81
N PRO A 73 20.25 24.28 8.61
CA PRO A 73 21.19 23.96 9.70
C PRO A 73 21.93 25.19 10.25
N ALA A 74 21.85 26.36 9.59
CA ALA A 74 22.33 27.62 10.15
C ALA A 74 21.32 28.25 11.13
N LEU A 75 20.07 27.77 11.17
CA LEU A 75 19.00 28.32 12.02
C LEU A 75 18.51 27.32 13.09
N LEU A 76 18.46 26.02 12.80
CA LEU A 76 18.00 24.99 13.73
C LEU A 76 19.00 23.83 13.87
N THR A 77 19.02 23.23 15.06
CA THR A 77 19.63 21.91 15.32
C THR A 77 18.57 20.97 15.87
N ALA A 78 18.38 19.80 15.25
CA ALA A 78 17.42 18.78 15.68
C ALA A 78 18.08 17.70 16.56
N ASN A 79 17.42 17.34 17.66
CA ASN A 79 17.90 16.41 18.69
C ASN A 79 16.75 15.56 19.25
N ASN A 80 17.07 14.55 20.07
CA ASN A 80 16.09 13.78 20.85
C ASN A 80 14.93 13.18 20.02
N LEU A 81 15.24 12.61 18.85
CA LEU A 81 14.26 11.96 17.98
C LEU A 81 13.68 10.72 18.66
N GLN A 82 12.36 10.66 18.80
CA GLN A 82 11.59 9.51 19.31
C GLN A 82 10.52 9.12 18.28
N VAL A 83 10.68 7.97 17.63
CA VAL A 83 9.65 7.39 16.76
C VAL A 83 8.52 6.83 17.62
N HIS A 84 7.28 6.80 17.09
CA HIS A 84 6.14 6.19 17.76
C HIS A 84 6.45 4.77 18.27
N SER A 85 6.14 4.47 19.54
CA SER A 85 6.53 3.21 20.21
C SER A 85 6.13 1.94 19.45
N ASP A 86 4.98 2.00 18.79
CA ASP A 86 4.39 0.84 18.13
C ASP A 86 4.82 0.70 16.66
N LEU A 87 5.68 1.60 16.16
CA LEU A 87 6.49 1.39 14.95
C LEU A 87 7.81 0.73 15.40
N SER A 88 7.70 -0.49 15.93
CA SER A 88 8.74 -1.16 16.69
C SER A 88 9.99 -1.52 15.89
N TYR A 89 9.88 -1.63 14.57
CA TYR A 89 11.02 -1.84 13.69
C TYR A 89 11.48 -0.50 13.08
N VAL A 90 12.59 0.04 13.57
CA VAL A 90 13.13 1.33 13.10
C VAL A 90 14.40 1.09 12.28
N LEU A 91 14.29 1.13 10.96
CA LEU A 91 15.44 1.05 10.05
C LEU A 91 16.25 2.35 10.05
N ARG A 92 15.59 3.51 10.19
CA ARG A 92 16.23 4.83 10.22
C ARG A 92 15.46 5.81 11.08
N ALA A 93 16.15 6.50 11.97
CA ALA A 93 15.63 7.65 12.72
C ALA A 93 16.81 8.53 13.17
N ASN A 94 17.28 9.40 12.27
CA ASN A 94 18.45 10.23 12.53
C ASN A 94 18.29 11.66 12.00
N ALA A 95 18.97 12.60 12.67
CA ALA A 95 19.18 13.97 12.19
C ALA A 95 20.62 14.14 11.71
N ASP A 96 20.80 14.60 10.47
CA ASP A 96 22.02 15.21 9.97
C ASP A 96 21.92 16.73 10.09
N ASN A 97 22.45 17.25 11.20
CA ASN A 97 22.55 18.68 11.47
C ASN A 97 23.62 19.40 10.62
N THR A 98 24.34 18.70 9.73
CA THR A 98 25.27 19.27 8.75
C THR A 98 24.54 19.62 7.45
N THR A 99 23.63 18.73 6.99
CA THR A 99 22.82 18.96 5.79
C THR A 99 21.47 19.58 6.07
N GLY A 100 21.05 19.65 7.34
CA GLY A 100 19.74 20.14 7.73
C GLY A 100 18.62 19.14 7.43
N LYS A 101 18.82 17.85 7.73
CA LYS A 101 17.84 16.81 7.38
C LYS A 101 17.59 15.79 8.49
N ILE A 102 16.32 15.52 8.79
CA ILE A 102 15.88 14.31 9.50
C ILE A 102 15.44 13.27 8.48
N SER A 103 15.81 12.01 8.68
CA SER A 103 15.29 10.86 7.91
C SER A 103 14.65 9.84 8.86
N VAL A 104 13.40 9.46 8.57
CA VAL A 104 12.66 8.40 9.29
C VAL A 104 12.27 7.30 8.31
N VAL A 105 12.50 6.05 8.71
CA VAL A 105 11.97 4.82 8.10
C VAL A 105 11.68 3.83 9.23
N ALA A 106 10.41 3.53 9.48
CA ALA A 106 9.99 2.60 10.53
C ALA A 106 8.67 1.88 10.19
N SER A 107 8.50 0.67 10.69
CA SER A 107 7.34 -0.19 10.49
C SER A 107 6.85 -0.81 11.81
N ARG A 108 5.57 -1.18 11.83
CA ARG A 108 5.02 -2.16 12.77
C ARG A 108 5.60 -3.55 12.46
N GLN A 109 5.40 -4.52 13.34
CA GLN A 109 5.95 -5.87 13.19
C GLN A 109 4.90 -6.93 13.53
N GLY A 110 4.84 -8.00 12.73
CA GLY A 110 3.90 -9.09 12.84
C GLY A 110 2.50 -8.79 12.28
N GLN A 111 1.65 -9.82 12.24
CA GLN A 111 0.27 -9.77 11.76
C GLN A 111 -0.66 -9.02 12.75
N ILE A 112 -0.54 -7.68 12.77
CA ILE A 112 -1.31 -6.77 13.63
C ILE A 112 -1.91 -5.60 12.82
N PRO A 113 -3.09 -5.05 13.20
CA PRO A 113 -3.69 -3.92 12.51
C PRO A 113 -2.79 -2.67 12.50
N GLY A 114 -2.95 -1.82 11.49
CA GLY A 114 -2.30 -0.52 11.39
C GLY A 114 -2.74 0.45 12.51
N LEU A 115 -1.97 1.52 12.71
CA LEU A 115 -2.32 2.61 13.63
C LEU A 115 -3.41 3.49 13.00
N THR A 116 -4.53 3.73 13.69
CA THR A 116 -5.70 4.46 13.17
C THR A 116 -6.02 5.72 13.98
N GLY A 117 -6.82 6.63 13.41
CA GLY A 117 -7.25 7.88 14.06
C GLY A 117 -6.26 9.04 13.88
N GLU A 118 -5.69 9.52 14.97
CA GLU A 118 -4.65 10.56 14.98
C GLU A 118 -3.37 9.99 15.61
N VAL A 119 -2.27 10.00 14.85
CA VAL A 119 -1.04 9.24 15.17
C VAL A 119 0.15 10.18 15.14
N THR A 120 0.89 10.30 16.25
CA THR A 120 2.15 11.04 16.30
C THR A 120 3.30 10.11 15.90
N LEU A 121 3.81 10.25 14.67
CA LEU A 121 4.80 9.33 14.08
C LEU A 121 6.22 9.56 14.61
N LEU A 122 6.56 10.80 14.92
CA LEU A 122 7.85 11.24 15.45
C LEU A 122 7.63 12.42 16.40
N THR A 123 8.30 12.43 17.54
CA THR A 123 8.62 13.66 18.28
C THR A 123 10.13 13.91 18.27
N PHE A 124 10.53 15.17 18.34
CA PHE A 124 11.94 15.57 18.44
C PHE A 124 12.04 16.99 19.04
N ASP A 125 13.21 17.36 19.53
CA ASP A 125 13.49 18.71 19.99
C ASP A 125 14.24 19.49 18.89
N VAL A 126 13.89 20.76 18.68
CA VAL A 126 14.70 21.70 17.91
C VAL A 126 15.27 22.77 18.82
N THR A 127 16.54 23.10 18.62
CA THR A 127 17.24 24.22 19.25
C THR A 127 17.45 25.32 18.22
N ALA A 128 17.06 26.55 18.54
CA ALA A 128 17.32 27.73 17.70
C ALA A 128 18.79 28.17 17.80
N ALA A 129 19.39 28.54 16.68
CA ALA A 129 20.71 29.17 16.64
C ALA A 129 20.66 30.62 17.19
N ASP A 130 21.81 31.20 17.51
CA ASP A 130 21.97 32.63 17.83
C ASP A 130 21.89 33.50 16.57
N THR A 131 20.80 33.39 15.80
CA THR A 131 20.62 34.09 14.51
C THR A 131 19.14 34.28 14.19
N GLU A 132 18.73 35.55 14.12
CA GLU A 132 17.38 35.97 13.69
C GLU A 132 17.04 35.42 12.30
N GLY A 133 15.82 34.88 12.14
CA GLY A 133 15.44 34.29 10.86
C GLY A 133 14.05 33.66 10.83
N LYS A 134 13.78 32.95 9.73
CA LYS A 134 12.57 32.14 9.54
C LYS A 134 12.97 30.74 9.11
N ALA A 135 13.08 29.85 10.09
CA ALA A 135 13.40 28.45 9.83
C ALA A 135 12.16 27.73 9.29
N ALA A 136 12.29 27.13 8.11
CA ALA A 136 11.26 26.26 7.55
C ALA A 136 11.55 24.80 7.96
N LEU A 137 10.51 24.08 8.39
CA LEU A 137 10.50 22.63 8.52
C LEU A 137 9.61 22.08 7.41
N THR A 138 10.18 21.28 6.51
CA THR A 138 9.52 20.88 5.26
C THR A 138 9.61 19.37 5.02
N PHE A 139 8.48 18.73 4.71
CA PHE A 139 8.45 17.32 4.31
C PHE A 139 9.12 17.09 2.95
N ALA A 140 9.70 15.91 2.78
CA ALA A 140 10.04 15.32 1.48
C ALA A 140 10.03 13.78 1.58
N ASN A 141 9.91 13.11 0.42
CA ASN A 141 10.00 11.65 0.29
C ASN A 141 9.02 10.89 1.21
N GLU A 142 7.83 11.46 1.40
CA GLU A 142 6.78 10.93 2.25
C GLU A 142 6.08 9.70 1.63
N LYS A 143 6.12 8.58 2.36
CA LYS A 143 5.50 7.30 1.99
C LYS A 143 4.91 6.68 3.26
N LEU A 144 3.60 6.43 3.26
CA LEU A 144 2.92 5.69 4.31
C LEU A 144 2.34 4.41 3.71
N SER A 145 2.37 3.33 4.48
CA SER A 145 1.89 1.99 4.09
C SER A 145 0.78 1.53 5.01
N ASP A 146 -0.19 0.81 4.46
CA ASP A 146 -1.13 -0.02 5.21
C ASP A 146 -0.52 -1.40 5.56
N PRO A 147 -1.24 -2.29 6.27
CA PRO A 147 -0.79 -3.65 6.59
C PRO A 147 -0.73 -4.64 5.41
N ASN A 148 -1.00 -4.20 4.18
CA ASN A 148 -0.92 -5.01 2.96
C ASN A 148 0.22 -4.53 2.03
N ALA A 149 1.10 -3.65 2.52
CA ALA A 149 2.08 -2.89 1.75
C ALA A 149 1.49 -1.93 0.69
N ALA A 150 0.19 -1.58 0.79
CA ALA A 150 -0.46 -0.64 -0.10
C ALA A 150 -0.17 0.81 0.30
N ARG A 151 0.08 1.65 -0.71
CA ARG A 151 0.46 3.06 -0.56
C ARG A 151 -0.72 3.92 -0.08
N LEU A 152 -0.66 4.36 1.17
CA LEU A 152 -1.62 5.30 1.75
C LEU A 152 -1.42 6.71 1.15
N LYS A 153 -2.51 7.32 0.69
CA LYS A 153 -2.49 8.66 0.08
C LYS A 153 -2.31 9.75 1.14
N VAL A 154 -1.22 10.50 1.04
CA VAL A 154 -0.85 11.57 1.98
C VAL A 154 -0.99 12.98 1.39
N THR A 155 -1.11 13.96 2.30
CA THR A 155 -0.92 15.39 2.06
C THR A 155 -0.10 15.99 3.20
N THR A 156 0.75 16.97 2.91
CA THR A 156 1.75 17.50 3.85
C THR A 156 1.46 18.95 4.25
N GLN A 157 1.56 19.27 5.54
CA GLN A 157 1.59 20.63 6.07
C GLN A 157 2.94 20.91 6.75
N ASN A 158 3.78 21.63 6.00
CA ASN A 158 5.05 22.19 6.47
C ASN A 158 4.81 23.25 7.56
N LYS A 159 5.85 23.55 8.35
CA LYS A 159 5.85 24.57 9.41
C LYS A 159 6.92 25.62 9.13
N MET A 160 6.67 26.85 9.55
CA MET A 160 7.66 27.91 9.63
C MET A 160 7.74 28.39 11.08
N ILE A 161 8.96 28.54 11.60
CA ILE A 161 9.26 29.03 12.94
C ILE A 161 10.02 30.35 12.78
N THR A 162 9.60 31.40 13.47
CA THR A 162 10.35 32.66 13.54
C THR A 162 11.36 32.56 14.67
N ILE A 163 12.65 32.78 14.39
CA ILE A 163 13.65 32.91 15.44
C ILE A 163 13.75 34.40 15.79
N GLU A 164 13.34 34.73 17.01
CA GLU A 164 13.32 36.06 17.57
C GLU A 164 14.68 36.38 18.20
N GLY A 165 15.23 37.54 17.84
CA GLY A 165 16.49 38.01 18.39
C GLY A 165 16.34 38.48 19.82
N ASN A 166 17.46 38.58 20.55
CA ASN A 166 17.49 39.18 21.88
C ASN A 166 17.32 40.70 21.84
N SER A 167 16.20 41.17 21.29
CA SER A 167 15.77 42.57 21.42
C SER A 167 15.47 42.85 22.89
N PRO A 168 15.98 43.95 23.47
CA PRO A 168 15.50 44.39 24.78
C PRO A 168 14.01 44.72 24.68
N GLU A 169 13.25 44.31 25.70
CA GLU A 169 11.79 44.45 25.79
C GLU A 169 11.34 45.91 25.55
N PRO A 170 10.52 46.19 24.52
CA PRO A 170 10.14 47.56 24.17
C PRO A 170 9.15 48.13 25.18
N THR A 171 9.62 49.04 26.03
CA THR A 171 8.80 49.64 27.10
C THR A 171 7.68 50.55 26.58
N SER A 172 6.45 50.03 26.60
CA SER A 172 5.15 50.73 26.52
C SER A 172 4.77 51.45 25.22
N GLU A 173 3.50 51.27 24.82
CA GLU A 173 2.89 51.82 23.61
C GLU A 173 2.61 53.34 23.68
N PRO A 174 2.69 54.06 22.54
CA PRO A 174 1.97 55.32 22.36
C PRO A 174 0.55 55.05 21.83
N THR A 175 -0.47 55.30 22.64
CA THR A 175 -1.88 55.17 22.22
C THR A 175 -2.34 56.34 21.35
N THR A 176 -2.86 56.05 20.15
CA THR A 176 -3.59 57.02 19.31
C THR A 176 -4.85 56.42 18.71
N GLU A 177 -5.95 57.19 18.79
CA GLU A 177 -7.33 56.80 18.51
C GLU A 177 -7.70 56.85 17.01
N PRO A 178 -8.49 55.90 16.46
CA PRO A 178 -8.87 55.89 15.05
C PRO A 178 -10.07 56.81 14.75
N THR A 179 -9.99 57.57 13.66
CA THR A 179 -11.09 58.42 13.13
C THR A 179 -11.73 57.76 11.91
N PRO A 180 -13.07 57.76 11.72
CA PRO A 180 -13.75 56.80 10.85
C PRO A 180 -13.75 57.11 9.33
N ASN A 181 -14.00 56.07 8.56
CA ASN A 181 -14.08 56.02 7.10
C ASN A 181 -15.49 56.40 6.55
N PRO A 182 -15.59 57.07 5.39
CA PRO A 182 -16.83 57.16 4.60
C PRO A 182 -16.90 56.12 3.47
N THR A 183 -18.09 55.55 3.27
CA THR A 183 -18.45 54.61 2.18
C THR A 183 -18.79 55.34 0.88
N ASP A 184 -18.80 54.65 -0.28
CA ASP A 184 -19.93 54.65 -1.23
C ASP A 184 -19.76 53.63 -2.39
N GLU A 185 -20.90 53.26 -3.01
CA GLU A 185 -21.13 52.27 -4.10
C GLU A 185 -22.24 52.83 -5.02
N PRO A 186 -22.75 52.19 -6.11
CA PRO A 186 -22.22 51.16 -7.03
C PRO A 186 -22.46 51.46 -8.55
N SER A 187 -22.18 50.48 -9.44
CA SER A 187 -22.84 50.25 -10.76
C SER A 187 -22.47 51.19 -11.96
N PRO A 188 -22.80 50.85 -13.25
CA PRO A 188 -23.49 49.66 -13.78
C PRO A 188 -22.87 48.93 -15.00
N THR A 189 -23.43 47.76 -15.33
CA THR A 189 -23.32 46.97 -16.60
C THR A 189 -24.34 47.46 -17.67
N PRO A 190 -24.26 47.17 -19.00
CA PRO A 190 -24.37 45.84 -19.67
C PRO A 190 -23.45 45.70 -20.94
N THR A 191 -23.57 44.84 -21.97
CA THR A 191 -24.60 43.85 -22.45
C THR A 191 -23.98 42.73 -23.34
N ASP A 192 -24.79 41.71 -23.67
CA ASP A 192 -24.62 40.55 -24.57
C ASP A 192 -23.98 40.73 -25.98
N THR A 193 -23.42 39.65 -26.54
CA THR A 193 -23.89 38.99 -27.79
C THR A 193 -23.22 37.61 -27.99
N ALA A 194 -23.69 36.79 -28.95
CA ALA A 194 -23.52 35.32 -28.92
C ALA A 194 -22.94 34.67 -30.21
N THR A 195 -22.30 33.49 -30.03
CA THR A 195 -22.44 32.21 -30.80
C THR A 195 -22.39 32.27 -32.35
N PRO A 196 -21.50 31.50 -33.05
CA PRO A 196 -21.72 30.04 -33.15
C PRO A 196 -20.53 29.08 -33.35
N GLU A 197 -20.80 27.80 -33.02
CA GLU A 197 -20.13 26.55 -33.47
C GLU A 197 -20.79 26.06 -34.81
N PRO A 198 -20.54 24.85 -35.39
CA PRO A 198 -19.58 23.77 -35.07
C PRO A 198 -18.76 23.27 -36.29
N THR A 199 -18.07 22.13 -36.18
CA THR A 199 -17.61 21.32 -37.34
C THR A 199 -17.35 19.86 -36.96
N THR A 200 -17.34 18.95 -37.95
CA THR A 200 -17.44 17.48 -37.78
C THR A 200 -16.51 16.74 -38.79
N GLU A 201 -16.32 15.40 -38.82
CA GLU A 201 -17.10 14.33 -38.19
C GLU A 201 -16.29 13.10 -37.66
N PRO A 202 -15.78 12.11 -38.44
CA PRO A 202 -15.95 10.73 -37.97
C PRO A 202 -14.77 9.72 -38.08
N THR A 203 -14.99 8.60 -37.37
CA THR A 203 -14.46 7.22 -37.55
C THR A 203 -12.96 6.91 -37.39
N ALA A 204 -12.70 6.05 -36.41
CA ALA A 204 -11.91 4.83 -36.60
C ALA A 204 -12.79 3.62 -36.20
N GLU A 205 -12.58 2.46 -36.83
CA GLU A 205 -13.45 1.27 -36.74
C GLU A 205 -12.82 0.19 -35.82
N PRO A 206 -13.56 -0.39 -34.86
CA PRO A 206 -13.04 -1.48 -34.04
C PRO A 206 -12.95 -2.76 -34.88
N THR A 207 -11.73 -3.27 -35.07
CA THR A 207 -11.48 -4.54 -35.75
C THR A 207 -12.14 -5.70 -34.98
N PRO A 208 -12.86 -6.63 -35.63
CA PRO A 208 -13.43 -7.77 -34.93
C PRO A 208 -12.32 -8.66 -34.35
N ILE A 209 -12.41 -8.94 -33.05
CA ILE A 209 -11.51 -9.86 -32.36
C ILE A 209 -11.71 -11.27 -32.96
N GLY A 210 -10.60 -11.95 -33.24
CA GLY A 210 -10.63 -13.30 -33.80
C GLY A 210 -11.32 -14.27 -32.84
N THR A 211 -12.14 -15.17 -33.39
CA THR A 211 -12.71 -16.30 -32.65
C THR A 211 -11.61 -17.12 -32.00
N THR A 212 -11.75 -17.45 -30.71
CA THR A 212 -10.91 -18.45 -30.06
C THR A 212 -11.02 -19.79 -30.79
N GLU A 213 -9.89 -20.34 -31.19
CA GLU A 213 -9.78 -21.72 -31.63
C GLU A 213 -10.05 -22.63 -30.42
N PRO A 214 -10.84 -23.71 -30.54
CA PRO A 214 -11.10 -24.59 -29.40
C PRO A 214 -9.80 -25.25 -28.95
N THR A 215 -9.42 -25.02 -27.69
CA THR A 215 -8.29 -25.69 -27.03
C THR A 215 -8.37 -27.20 -27.29
N PRO A 216 -7.29 -27.84 -27.74
CA PRO A 216 -7.32 -29.27 -28.04
C PRO A 216 -7.66 -30.06 -26.78
N GLU A 217 -8.71 -30.88 -26.87
CA GLU A 217 -9.17 -31.76 -25.78
C GLU A 217 -7.99 -32.61 -25.28
N PRO A 218 -7.58 -32.47 -24.00
CA PRO A 218 -6.33 -33.04 -23.52
C PRO A 218 -6.43 -34.57 -23.49
N THR A 219 -5.74 -35.22 -24.42
CA THR A 219 -5.54 -36.68 -24.44
C THR A 219 -4.48 -37.06 -23.39
N GLY A 220 -4.79 -36.75 -22.13
CA GLY A 220 -3.92 -36.94 -20.98
C GLY A 220 -3.52 -38.40 -20.77
N GLU A 221 -2.33 -38.62 -20.18
CA GLU A 221 -1.82 -39.96 -19.96
C GLU A 221 -2.72 -40.73 -18.97
N PRO A 222 -3.14 -41.98 -19.25
CA PRO A 222 -4.08 -42.71 -18.40
C PRO A 222 -3.58 -42.87 -16.95
N GLY A 223 -4.32 -42.31 -16.00
CA GLY A 223 -3.93 -42.25 -14.59
C GLY A 223 -3.23 -40.95 -14.18
N THR A 224 -3.25 -39.93 -15.04
CA THR A 224 -2.83 -38.56 -14.73
C THR A 224 -4.01 -37.57 -14.82
N ALA A 225 -3.83 -36.40 -14.21
CA ALA A 225 -4.79 -35.30 -14.24
C ALA A 225 -4.11 -33.97 -14.65
N MET A 226 -4.92 -33.01 -15.07
CA MET A 226 -4.55 -31.59 -15.02
C MET A 226 -4.83 -31.07 -13.61
N VAL A 227 -3.87 -30.35 -13.03
CA VAL A 227 -4.00 -29.77 -11.69
C VAL A 227 -3.81 -28.26 -11.80
N PHE A 228 -4.83 -27.50 -11.40
CA PHE A 228 -4.86 -26.05 -11.56
C PHE A 228 -5.28 -25.38 -10.26
N GLY A 229 -5.07 -24.07 -10.17
CA GLY A 229 -5.39 -23.25 -9.01
C GLY A 229 -4.77 -21.86 -9.15
N GLN A 230 -4.69 -21.14 -8.03
CA GLN A 230 -4.14 -19.78 -7.98
C GLN A 230 -3.12 -19.65 -6.84
N VAL A 231 -2.03 -18.94 -7.09
CA VAL A 231 -1.07 -18.48 -6.07
C VAL A 231 -0.99 -16.96 -6.12
N ILE A 232 -1.42 -16.33 -5.03
CA ILE A 232 -1.32 -14.89 -4.78
C ILE A 232 0.04 -14.61 -4.13
N LEU A 233 0.76 -13.64 -4.66
CA LEU A 233 2.00 -13.12 -4.10
C LEU A 233 1.68 -11.88 -3.26
N ALA A 234 1.60 -12.05 -1.94
CA ALA A 234 1.20 -11.01 -1.00
C ALA A 234 2.03 -9.72 -1.18
N GLY A 235 1.38 -8.56 -1.12
CA GLY A 235 2.03 -7.26 -1.31
C GLY A 235 2.11 -6.75 -2.75
N ARG A 236 1.96 -7.61 -3.76
CA ARG A 236 1.90 -7.13 -5.15
C ARG A 236 0.54 -6.52 -5.47
N THR A 237 0.56 -5.35 -6.08
CA THR A 237 -0.63 -4.56 -6.44
C THR A 237 -0.84 -4.51 -7.95
N GLY A 238 -2.08 -4.31 -8.40
CA GLY A 238 -2.40 -4.26 -9.83
C GLY A 238 -2.52 -5.64 -10.47
N ASP A 239 -2.96 -6.63 -9.69
CA ASP A 239 -3.37 -7.96 -10.13
C ASP A 239 -2.32 -8.73 -10.95
N ASN A 240 -1.03 -8.56 -10.58
CA ASN A 240 0.10 -9.31 -11.14
C ASN A 240 0.82 -10.15 -10.07
N TRP A 241 0.46 -11.42 -10.02
CA TRP A 241 1.06 -12.45 -9.16
C TRP A 241 1.84 -13.50 -9.97
N SER A 242 2.33 -13.12 -11.14
CA SER A 242 3.16 -13.96 -12.00
C SER A 242 4.53 -14.28 -11.40
N GLY A 243 5.13 -15.37 -11.86
CA GLY A 243 6.50 -15.74 -11.53
C GLY A 243 6.68 -16.65 -10.31
N ALA A 244 5.61 -17.06 -9.63
CA ALA A 244 5.69 -18.14 -8.64
C ALA A 244 5.86 -19.48 -9.36
N SER A 245 6.86 -20.28 -8.98
CA SER A 245 7.10 -21.60 -9.55
C SER A 245 6.35 -22.68 -8.78
N LEU A 246 5.67 -23.56 -9.51
CA LEU A 246 5.02 -24.75 -8.97
C LEU A 246 5.86 -25.97 -9.36
N VAL A 247 6.29 -26.77 -8.39
CA VAL A 247 7.06 -28.00 -8.60
C VAL A 247 6.35 -29.18 -7.95
N VAL A 248 6.08 -30.22 -8.73
CA VAL A 248 5.57 -31.50 -8.21
C VAL A 248 6.74 -32.43 -7.89
N GLU A 249 6.78 -32.96 -6.68
CA GLU A 249 7.73 -34.00 -6.25
C GLU A 249 6.99 -35.25 -5.78
N GLU A 250 7.68 -36.40 -5.75
CA GLU A 250 7.15 -37.65 -5.21
C GLU A 250 7.96 -38.09 -3.99
N MET A 251 7.29 -38.10 -2.84
CA MET A 251 7.85 -38.40 -1.53
C MET A 251 8.48 -39.79 -1.53
N ALA A 252 9.77 -39.84 -1.20
CA ALA A 252 10.63 -41.04 -1.14
C ALA A 252 10.92 -41.75 -2.48
N GLN A 253 10.97 -41.02 -3.62
CA GLN A 253 11.52 -41.57 -4.87
C GLN A 253 12.97 -42.07 -4.74
N THR A 254 13.31 -43.12 -5.49
CA THR A 254 14.68 -43.68 -5.62
C THR A 254 15.21 -43.61 -7.06
N THR A 255 14.44 -43.01 -7.97
CA THR A 255 14.73 -42.87 -9.40
C THR A 255 14.24 -41.51 -9.86
N ALA A 256 15.11 -40.68 -10.44
CA ALA A 256 14.74 -39.35 -10.90
C ALA A 256 13.80 -39.41 -12.12
N GLN A 257 12.48 -39.36 -11.86
CA GLN A 257 11.48 -39.08 -12.89
C GLN A 257 11.21 -37.58 -12.92
N ALA A 258 11.33 -36.95 -14.09
CA ALA A 258 10.91 -35.58 -14.26
C ALA A 258 9.38 -35.49 -14.08
N LEU A 259 8.95 -34.75 -13.06
CA LEU A 259 7.55 -34.49 -12.74
C LEU A 259 7.13 -33.09 -13.26
N PRO A 260 5.81 -32.82 -13.36
CA PRO A 260 5.33 -31.54 -13.87
C PRO A 260 5.82 -30.35 -13.03
N ASN A 261 6.04 -29.23 -13.73
CA ASN A 261 6.25 -27.92 -13.13
C ASN A 261 5.48 -26.87 -13.95
N ALA A 262 5.21 -25.73 -13.32
CA ALA A 262 4.58 -24.57 -13.92
C ALA A 262 5.16 -23.28 -13.33
N VAL A 263 4.78 -22.15 -13.91
CA VAL A 263 4.97 -20.81 -13.36
C VAL A 263 3.61 -20.11 -13.41
N THR A 264 3.30 -19.23 -12.47
CA THR A 264 2.04 -18.46 -12.50
C THR A 264 2.00 -17.43 -13.62
N ASP A 265 0.84 -17.32 -14.26
CA ASP A 265 0.46 -16.21 -15.14
C ASP A 265 0.14 -14.93 -14.33
N GLU A 266 -0.18 -13.82 -15.01
CA GLU A 266 -0.41 -12.51 -14.37
C GLU A 266 -1.47 -12.57 -13.26
N ASP A 267 -2.61 -13.24 -13.49
CA ASP A 267 -3.68 -13.41 -12.50
C ASP A 267 -3.34 -14.41 -11.37
N GLY A 268 -2.10 -14.88 -11.29
CA GLY A 268 -1.65 -15.86 -10.31
C GLY A 268 -2.12 -17.29 -10.61
N SER A 269 -2.84 -17.53 -11.71
CA SER A 269 -3.28 -18.89 -12.07
C SER A 269 -2.11 -19.75 -12.55
N PHE A 270 -2.25 -21.07 -12.42
CA PHE A 270 -1.31 -22.05 -12.96
C PHE A 270 -2.03 -23.30 -13.47
N THR A 271 -1.40 -24.06 -14.36
CA THR A 271 -1.85 -25.42 -14.73
C THR A 271 -0.66 -26.37 -14.87
N LEU A 272 -0.68 -27.44 -14.07
CA LEU A 272 0.24 -28.56 -14.13
C LEU A 272 -0.40 -29.68 -14.95
N VAL A 273 0.20 -30.05 -16.08
CA VAL A 273 -0.30 -31.11 -16.96
C VAL A 273 0.31 -32.48 -16.64
N ASN A 274 -0.48 -33.55 -16.80
CA ASN A 274 -0.08 -34.94 -16.57
C ASN A 274 0.44 -35.24 -15.15
N VAL A 275 -0.16 -34.64 -14.11
CA VAL A 275 0.17 -34.96 -12.71
C VAL A 275 -0.35 -36.36 -12.36
N PRO A 276 0.50 -37.29 -11.86
CA PRO A 276 0.07 -38.65 -11.54
C PRO A 276 -0.99 -38.69 -10.42
N ALA A 277 -2.03 -39.51 -10.57
CA ALA A 277 -3.04 -39.76 -9.54
C ALA A 277 -2.49 -40.67 -8.41
N LYS A 278 -1.54 -40.14 -7.63
CA LYS A 278 -0.81 -40.84 -6.54
C LYS A 278 -1.02 -40.13 -5.19
N SER A 279 -1.01 -40.91 -4.11
CA SER A 279 -1.19 -40.41 -2.73
C SER A 279 0.11 -40.06 -1.97
N ASN A 280 1.23 -39.95 -2.68
CA ASN A 280 2.57 -39.67 -2.12
C ASN A 280 3.29 -38.53 -2.84
N LEU A 281 2.53 -37.58 -3.41
CA LEU A 281 3.08 -36.37 -4.04
C LEU A 281 3.17 -35.22 -3.03
N SER A 282 4.07 -34.29 -3.31
CA SER A 282 4.05 -32.93 -2.77
C SER A 282 4.03 -31.92 -3.92
N ILE A 283 3.34 -30.80 -3.73
CA ILE A 283 3.34 -29.68 -4.68
C ILE A 283 3.86 -28.48 -3.90
N THR A 284 5.02 -27.97 -4.31
CA THR A 284 5.67 -26.80 -3.71
C THR A 284 5.39 -25.58 -4.57
N ALA A 285 4.95 -24.49 -3.95
CA ALA A 285 4.86 -23.17 -4.54
C ALA A 285 5.98 -22.29 -3.95
N ASP A 286 6.80 -21.68 -4.79
CA ASP A 286 8.01 -20.95 -4.40
C ASP A 286 8.20 -19.68 -5.25
N ALA A 287 8.72 -18.59 -4.66
CA ALA A 287 8.95 -17.32 -5.34
C ALA A 287 10.04 -16.49 -4.62
N PRO A 288 10.93 -15.77 -5.33
CA PRO A 288 11.94 -14.91 -4.70
C PRO A 288 11.31 -13.85 -3.79
N GLY A 289 11.77 -13.75 -2.55
CA GLY A 289 11.22 -12.84 -1.54
C GLY A 289 10.00 -13.39 -0.78
N TYR A 290 9.61 -14.65 -1.01
CA TYR A 290 8.45 -15.30 -0.40
C TYR A 290 8.81 -16.63 0.25
N LEU A 291 8.15 -16.93 1.38
CA LEU A 291 8.32 -18.18 2.10
C LEU A 291 7.56 -19.30 1.39
N ALA A 292 8.30 -20.20 0.73
CA ALA A 292 7.73 -21.30 -0.04
C ALA A 292 6.69 -22.13 0.74
N ALA A 293 5.59 -22.50 0.08
CA ALA A 293 4.51 -23.30 0.66
C ALA A 293 4.45 -24.70 0.07
N VAL A 294 4.13 -25.71 0.89
CA VAL A 294 4.07 -27.12 0.47
C VAL A 294 2.68 -27.70 0.73
N CYS A 295 2.05 -28.14 -0.36
CA CYS A 295 0.88 -29.02 -0.35
C CYS A 295 1.37 -30.46 -0.25
N THR A 296 1.00 -31.19 0.81
CA THR A 296 1.48 -32.56 1.07
C THR A 296 0.37 -33.59 0.88
N ASN A 297 0.60 -34.59 0.03
CA ASN A 297 -0.34 -35.66 -0.32
C ASN A 297 -1.72 -35.17 -0.81
N PRO A 298 -1.80 -34.31 -1.86
CA PRO A 298 -3.09 -33.89 -2.44
C PRO A 298 -3.89 -35.08 -2.99
N THR A 299 -5.22 -34.97 -2.96
CA THR A 299 -6.13 -35.94 -3.57
C THR A 299 -6.30 -35.60 -5.05
N ILE A 300 -5.39 -36.10 -5.88
CA ILE A 300 -5.44 -35.92 -7.34
C ILE A 300 -6.52 -36.83 -7.94
N ILE A 301 -7.51 -36.21 -8.60
CA ILE A 301 -8.66 -36.83 -9.27
C ILE A 301 -8.55 -36.59 -10.78
N THR A 302 -8.86 -37.61 -11.58
CA THR A 302 -8.82 -37.53 -13.05
C THR A 302 -10.20 -37.18 -13.63
N PRO A 303 -10.29 -36.36 -14.70
CA PRO A 303 -9.19 -35.78 -15.49
C PRO A 303 -8.61 -34.49 -14.89
N GLU A 304 -9.30 -33.86 -13.94
CA GLU A 304 -9.03 -32.50 -13.48
C GLU A 304 -9.12 -32.41 -11.95
N THR A 305 -8.22 -31.63 -11.35
CA THR A 305 -8.21 -31.30 -9.92
C THR A 305 -7.93 -29.81 -9.73
N GLU A 306 -8.88 -29.12 -9.10
CA GLU A 306 -8.68 -27.75 -8.60
C GLU A 306 -8.01 -27.81 -7.22
N LEU A 307 -7.05 -26.91 -6.97
CA LEU A 307 -6.45 -26.69 -5.65
C LEU A 307 -6.94 -25.36 -5.06
N THR A 308 -7.22 -25.36 -3.76
CA THR A 308 -7.55 -24.17 -2.98
C THR A 308 -6.49 -23.08 -3.17
N ALA A 309 -6.93 -21.87 -3.49
CA ALA A 309 -6.07 -20.72 -3.72
C ALA A 309 -5.12 -20.46 -2.54
N LEU A 310 -3.85 -20.26 -2.87
CA LEU A 310 -2.77 -20.01 -1.93
C LEU A 310 -2.45 -18.51 -1.90
N SER A 311 -2.11 -17.97 -0.74
CA SER A 311 -1.38 -16.71 -0.63
C SER A 311 -0.02 -17.01 0.00
N LEU A 312 1.07 -16.74 -0.71
CA LEU A 312 2.43 -16.92 -0.21
C LEU A 312 2.80 -15.75 0.71
N LEU A 313 3.35 -16.07 1.89
CA LEU A 313 3.83 -15.06 2.83
C LEU A 313 5.12 -14.40 2.31
N SER A 314 5.07 -13.09 2.09
CA SER A 314 6.24 -12.28 1.76
C SER A 314 7.23 -12.21 2.92
N GLY A 315 8.52 -12.11 2.63
CA GLY A 315 9.54 -11.71 3.60
C GLY A 315 10.84 -12.52 3.60
N ASP A 316 10.87 -13.70 2.97
CA ASP A 316 12.08 -14.55 2.86
C ASP A 316 12.97 -14.04 1.71
N VAL A 317 13.66 -12.92 1.96
CA VAL A 317 14.53 -12.22 1.00
C VAL A 317 15.87 -12.94 0.87
N THR A 318 16.34 -13.56 1.95
CA THR A 318 17.60 -14.29 1.98
C THR A 318 17.49 -15.74 1.49
N SER A 319 16.27 -16.25 1.30
CA SER A 319 15.96 -17.62 0.86
C SER A 319 16.47 -18.69 1.82
N ASP A 320 16.47 -18.41 3.12
CA ASP A 320 16.96 -19.30 4.18
C ASP A 320 15.84 -20.04 4.94
N LYS A 321 14.58 -19.66 4.67
CA LYS A 321 13.32 -20.19 5.25
C LYS A 321 12.96 -19.66 6.64
N MET A 322 13.66 -18.65 7.13
CA MET A 322 13.21 -17.80 8.22
C MET A 322 12.88 -16.42 7.67
N ILE A 323 11.80 -15.80 8.13
CA ILE A 323 11.57 -14.36 7.91
C ILE A 323 12.06 -13.63 9.16
N ASP A 324 13.29 -13.11 9.16
CA ASP A 324 13.86 -12.47 10.36
C ASP A 324 14.64 -11.15 10.10
N ILE A 325 15.58 -10.83 10.99
CA ILE A 325 16.44 -9.65 10.91
C ILE A 325 17.42 -9.73 9.73
N ALA A 326 17.72 -10.92 9.20
CA ALA A 326 18.57 -11.10 8.03
C ALA A 326 17.92 -10.48 6.77
N ASP A 327 16.64 -10.75 6.53
CA ASP A 327 15.87 -10.23 5.41
C ASP A 327 15.61 -8.73 5.54
N ALA A 328 15.24 -8.30 6.75
CA ALA A 328 15.01 -6.89 7.04
C ALA A 328 16.33 -6.06 6.97
N ALA A 329 17.49 -6.71 7.18
CA ALA A 329 18.80 -6.13 6.92
C ALA A 329 19.18 -6.16 5.42
N ALA A 330 18.77 -7.16 4.64
CA ALA A 330 18.94 -7.17 3.19
C ALA A 330 18.18 -6.01 2.53
N VAL A 331 16.89 -5.83 2.87
CA VAL A 331 16.11 -4.63 2.50
C VAL A 331 16.79 -3.35 2.99
N GLY A 332 17.33 -3.35 4.22
CA GLY A 332 18.05 -2.21 4.79
C GLY A 332 19.35 -1.83 4.06
N LEU A 333 20.04 -2.79 3.44
CA LEU A 333 21.27 -2.58 2.66
C LEU A 333 20.98 -2.10 1.24
N GLU A 334 19.87 -2.53 0.64
CA GLU A 334 19.44 -2.12 -0.70
C GLU A 334 18.51 -0.89 -0.69
N PHE A 335 18.13 -0.39 0.49
CA PHE A 335 17.11 0.66 0.68
C PHE A 335 17.36 1.95 -0.12
N GLY A 336 16.39 2.31 -0.97
CA GLY A 336 16.44 3.48 -1.85
C GLY A 336 17.18 3.26 -3.17
N GLN A 337 17.62 2.03 -3.48
CA GLN A 337 18.01 1.65 -4.83
C GLN A 337 16.77 1.51 -5.73
N SER A 338 16.97 1.62 -7.04
CA SER A 338 15.93 1.42 -8.03
C SER A 338 16.47 0.86 -9.35
N GLY A 339 15.64 0.08 -10.04
CA GLY A 339 16.01 -0.71 -11.21
C GLY A 339 15.40 -2.11 -11.17
N SER A 340 15.77 -2.96 -12.13
CA SER A 340 15.28 -4.34 -12.21
C SER A 340 16.31 -5.35 -11.68
N GLY A 341 15.82 -6.46 -11.11
CA GLY A 341 16.67 -7.54 -10.58
C GLY A 341 17.33 -7.22 -9.24
N LEU A 342 16.74 -6.31 -8.45
CA LEU A 342 17.12 -6.08 -7.05
C LEU A 342 16.58 -7.23 -6.19
N SER A 343 17.34 -7.67 -5.19
CA SER A 343 17.01 -8.85 -4.38
C SER A 343 15.88 -8.57 -3.40
N ALA A 344 15.84 -7.34 -2.90
CA ALA A 344 14.91 -6.88 -1.86
C ALA A 344 13.75 -6.03 -2.39
N ASP A 345 13.52 -6.03 -3.71
CA ASP A 345 12.31 -5.51 -4.37
C ASP A 345 11.27 -6.65 -4.40
N ILE A 346 10.44 -6.73 -3.37
CA ILE A 346 9.51 -7.85 -3.15
C ILE A 346 8.21 -7.60 -3.91
N ASN A 347 7.77 -6.33 -3.96
CA ASN A 347 6.54 -5.94 -4.64
C ASN A 347 6.70 -5.80 -6.17
N LEU A 348 7.94 -5.77 -6.68
CA LEU A 348 8.34 -5.56 -8.08
C LEU A 348 7.98 -4.18 -8.67
N ASP A 349 7.90 -3.13 -7.83
CA ASP A 349 7.69 -1.75 -8.28
C ASP A 349 8.98 -1.06 -8.79
N GLN A 350 10.13 -1.75 -8.68
CA GLN A 350 11.49 -1.33 -9.06
C GLN A 350 12.10 -0.26 -8.14
N ILE A 351 11.57 -0.02 -6.94
CA ILE A 351 12.11 0.93 -5.95
C ILE A 351 12.06 0.34 -4.54
N ILE A 352 13.20 -0.11 -4.01
CA ILE A 352 13.24 -0.66 -2.64
C ILE A 352 12.97 0.45 -1.63
N ASP A 353 11.85 0.36 -0.93
CA ASP A 353 11.43 1.37 0.05
C ASP A 353 10.72 0.78 1.30
N ILE A 354 9.94 1.61 2.00
CA ILE A 354 9.13 1.17 3.14
C ILE A 354 8.13 0.05 2.79
N PHE A 355 7.66 -0.06 1.55
CA PHE A 355 6.70 -1.12 1.18
C PHE A 355 7.32 -2.52 1.26
N ASP A 356 8.53 -2.73 0.75
CA ASP A 356 9.27 -4.00 0.89
C ASP A 356 9.60 -4.31 2.34
N LEU A 357 10.00 -3.27 3.10
CA LEU A 357 10.30 -3.44 4.52
C LEU A 357 9.05 -3.86 5.31
N VAL A 358 7.87 -3.34 4.96
CA VAL A 358 6.59 -3.79 5.52
C VAL A 358 6.32 -5.25 5.15
N LEU A 359 6.61 -5.67 3.92
CA LEU A 359 6.42 -7.05 3.47
C LEU A 359 7.28 -8.09 4.22
N VAL A 360 8.48 -7.72 4.67
CA VAL A 360 9.25 -8.51 5.65
C VAL A 360 8.62 -8.40 7.05
N SER A 361 8.36 -7.17 7.50
CA SER A 361 7.94 -6.89 8.89
C SER A 361 6.63 -7.58 9.28
N LEU A 362 5.69 -7.74 8.34
CA LEU A 362 4.38 -8.38 8.54
C LEU A 362 4.48 -9.84 8.99
N ASN A 363 5.45 -10.58 8.44
CA ASN A 363 5.61 -12.02 8.65
C ASN A 363 6.84 -12.38 9.50
N PHE A 364 7.41 -11.39 10.18
CA PHE A 364 8.61 -11.56 11.01
C PHE A 364 8.44 -12.65 12.08
N GLY A 365 9.37 -13.59 12.11
CA GLY A 365 9.40 -14.73 13.04
C GLY A 365 8.68 -15.99 12.53
N VAL A 366 8.24 -16.02 11.28
CA VAL A 366 7.67 -17.23 10.64
C VAL A 366 8.79 -18.11 10.06
N GLU A 367 8.72 -19.41 10.34
CA GLU A 367 9.60 -20.47 9.81
C GLU A 367 8.88 -21.26 8.70
N GLY A 368 9.58 -21.60 7.64
CA GLY A 368 9.05 -22.32 6.47
C GLY A 368 9.29 -23.84 6.46
N PRO A 369 8.62 -24.58 5.55
CA PRO A 369 7.68 -24.07 4.55
C PRO A 369 6.30 -23.76 5.13
N GLN A 370 5.60 -22.83 4.50
CA GLN A 370 4.18 -22.58 4.77
C GLN A 370 3.34 -23.84 4.44
N VAL A 371 2.33 -24.14 5.26
CA VAL A 371 1.40 -25.24 4.98
C VAL A 371 0.36 -24.79 3.95
N TRP A 372 0.36 -25.39 2.76
CA TRP A 372 -0.70 -25.19 1.78
C TRP A 372 -1.81 -26.22 2.04
N ALA A 373 -2.92 -25.75 2.61
CA ALA A 373 -4.18 -26.52 2.71
C ALA A 373 -4.84 -26.56 1.32
N CYS A 374 -4.34 -27.43 0.45
CA CYS A 374 -4.68 -27.45 -0.97
C CYS A 374 -6.09 -27.99 -1.27
N GLN A 375 -6.75 -28.68 -0.33
CA GLN A 375 -8.11 -29.22 -0.42
C GLN A 375 -8.76 -29.29 0.98
#